data_AF-H3CDP8-F1
#
_entry.id   AF-H3CDP8-F1
#
_cell.length_a   1.000
_cell.length_b   1.000
_cell.length_c   1.000
_cell.angle_alpha   90.00
_cell.angle_beta   90.00
_cell.angle_gamma   90.00
#
_symmetry.space_group_name_H-M   'P 1'
#
loop_
_entity.id
_entity.type
_entity.pdbx_description
1 polymer ?
#
loop_
_entity_poly.entity_id
_entity_poly.type
_entity_poly.pdbx_seq_one_letter_code
_entity_poly.pdbx_strand_id
1 'polypeptide(L)'
;VTAEVKHNSTNTIVCKAQGEWNGTLEFTYSSGETKVIDTDKLPVTKKKLRPVEKQGRTESRRLWKHVTKSLKDGNIDEATEHKHRLEERQRGEEKQRAADNKPWKPKYFSKEGDGWMYIHPLWKST
;
A
#
# COMPACT_ATOMS: atom_id res chain seq x y z
N VAL A 1 13.82 -17.06 -1.02
CA VAL A 1 14.31 -15.65 -0.96
C VAL A 1 15.61 -15.64 -0.18
N THR A 2 16.59 -14.84 -0.59
CA THR A 2 17.88 -14.67 0.11
C THR A 2 18.23 -13.18 0.18
N ALA A 3 18.91 -12.76 1.24
CA ALA A 3 19.35 -11.38 1.45
C ALA A 3 20.61 -11.30 2.32
N GLU A 4 21.39 -10.24 2.16
CA GLU A 4 22.55 -9.93 3.00
C GLU A 4 22.40 -8.52 3.58
N VAL A 5 22.64 -8.38 4.89
CA VAL A 5 22.76 -7.09 5.55
C VAL A 5 24.25 -6.77 5.68
N LYS A 6 24.65 -5.61 5.15
CA LYS A 6 26.05 -5.15 5.16
C LYS A 6 26.17 -3.86 5.93
N HIS A 7 27.30 -3.70 6.62
CA HIS A 7 27.66 -2.42 7.22
C HIS A 7 28.14 -1.46 6.13
N ASN A 8 27.52 -0.28 6.01
CA ASN A 8 27.74 0.61 4.87
C ASN A 8 29.19 1.08 4.69
N SER A 9 29.93 1.29 5.78
CA SER A 9 31.30 1.81 5.67
C SER A 9 32.35 0.72 5.38
N THR A 10 32.15 -0.50 5.87
CA THR A 10 33.12 -1.60 5.78
C THR A 10 32.74 -2.65 4.74
N ASN A 11 31.50 -2.59 4.22
CA ASN A 11 30.90 -3.57 3.33
C ASN A 11 30.90 -5.02 3.88
N THR A 12 31.13 -5.17 5.19
CA THR A 12 31.16 -6.47 5.87
C THR A 12 29.74 -6.97 6.06
N ILE A 13 29.52 -8.25 5.75
CA ILE A 13 28.24 -8.91 5.97
C ILE A 13 28.05 -9.15 7.47
N VAL A 14 27.00 -8.58 8.03
CA VAL A 14 26.66 -8.71 9.46
C VAL A 14 25.52 -9.72 9.68
N CYS A 15 24.72 -9.98 8.66
CA CYS A 15 23.65 -10.97 8.70
C CYS A 15 23.36 -11.50 7.29
N LYS A 16 23.13 -12.80 7.18
CA LYS A 16 22.53 -13.43 6.00
C LYS A 16 21.12 -13.88 6.35
N ALA A 17 20.16 -13.65 5.46
CA ALA A 17 18.79 -14.10 5.61
C ALA A 17 18.40 -15.00 4.43
N GLN A 18 17.67 -16.06 4.69
CA GLN A 18 17.18 -16.98 3.66
C GLN A 18 15.84 -17.61 4.03
N GLY A 19 15.16 -18.22 3.07
CA GLY A 19 13.91 -18.95 3.28
C GLY A 19 12.74 -18.40 2.47
N GLU A 20 11.53 -18.47 3.02
CA GLU A 20 10.28 -18.15 2.35
C GLU A 20 9.62 -16.92 2.99
N TRP A 21 9.29 -15.92 2.17
CA TRP A 21 8.72 -14.65 2.67
C TRP A 21 7.33 -14.82 3.30
N ASN A 22 6.62 -15.89 2.94
CA ASN A 22 5.31 -16.31 3.44
C ASN A 22 5.38 -17.61 4.25
N GLY A 23 6.55 -17.95 4.78
CA GLY A 23 6.76 -19.14 5.58
C GLY A 23 7.82 -18.87 6.63
N THR A 24 8.88 -19.67 6.63
CA THR A 24 10.00 -19.54 7.55
C THR A 24 11.16 -18.75 6.93
N LEU A 25 11.63 -17.75 7.67
CA LEU A 25 12.84 -16.99 7.39
C LEU A 25 13.92 -17.31 8.44
N GLU A 26 15.10 -17.67 7.98
CA GLU A 26 16.27 -17.95 8.80
C GLU A 26 17.29 -16.82 8.65
N PHE A 27 17.90 -16.44 9.77
CA PHE A 27 18.91 -15.40 9.86
C PHE A 27 20.17 -15.98 10.50
N THR A 28 21.32 -15.76 9.86
CA THR A 28 22.64 -16.15 10.38
C THR A 28 23.48 -14.89 10.56
N TYR A 29 23.83 -14.59 11.80
CA TYR A 29 24.64 -13.44 12.16
C TYR A 29 26.13 -13.76 12.09
N SER A 30 26.95 -12.72 11.93
CA SER A 30 28.42 -12.87 11.91
C SER A 30 28.99 -13.39 13.24
N SER A 31 28.24 -13.30 14.34
CA SER A 31 28.58 -13.91 15.64
C SER A 31 28.43 -15.44 15.66
N GLY A 32 27.82 -16.03 14.63
CA GLY A 32 27.38 -17.43 14.61
C GLY A 32 25.99 -17.67 15.20
N GLU A 33 25.36 -16.65 15.80
CA GLU A 33 23.97 -16.73 16.25
C GLU A 33 23.03 -16.94 15.06
N THR A 34 22.03 -17.79 15.24
CA THR A 34 20.96 -17.97 14.28
C THR A 34 19.61 -17.59 14.88
N LYS A 35 18.73 -17.00 14.06
CA LYS A 35 17.34 -16.71 14.43
C LYS A 35 16.40 -17.21 13.34
N VAL A 36 15.23 -17.65 13.76
CA VAL A 36 14.19 -18.14 12.85
C VAL A 36 12.91 -17.35 13.13
N ILE A 37 12.32 -16.81 12.06
CA ILE A 37 11.03 -16.14 12.09
C ILE A 37 10.07 -16.97 11.25
N ASP A 38 9.04 -17.49 11.90
CA ASP A 38 7.92 -18.14 11.25
C ASP A 38 6.80 -17.12 11.05
N THR A 39 6.56 -16.71 9.80
CA THR A 39 5.59 -15.65 9.47
C THR A 39 4.15 -16.05 9.75
N ASP A 40 3.83 -17.36 9.76
CA ASP A 40 2.48 -17.87 10.08
C ASP A 40 2.16 -17.74 11.57
N LYS A 41 3.19 -17.66 12.42
CA LYS A 41 3.04 -17.52 13.88
C LYS A 41 2.99 -16.06 14.34
N LEU A 42 3.29 -15.09 13.48
CA LEU A 42 3.30 -13.69 13.85
C LEU A 42 1.87 -13.12 13.95
N PRO A 43 1.53 -12.40 15.03
CA PRO A 43 0.19 -11.82 15.17
C PRO A 43 -0.03 -10.70 14.16
N VAL A 44 -1.12 -10.81 13.38
CA VAL A 44 -1.51 -9.77 12.41
C VAL A 44 -2.24 -8.63 13.11
N THR A 45 -1.60 -7.46 13.17
CA THR A 45 -2.22 -6.24 13.70
C THR A 45 -3.07 -5.57 12.62
N LYS A 46 -4.40 -5.59 12.79
CA LYS A 46 -5.34 -4.98 11.84
C LYS A 46 -5.31 -3.45 11.93
N LYS A 47 -5.34 -2.78 10.77
CA LYS A 47 -5.50 -1.31 10.69
C LYS A 47 -6.84 -0.88 11.30
N LYS A 48 -6.81 0.10 12.20
CA LYS A 48 -8.02 0.77 12.72
C LYS A 48 -8.47 1.83 11.72
N LEU A 49 -9.72 1.74 11.26
CA LEU A 49 -10.28 2.63 10.26
C LEU A 49 -11.63 3.16 10.72
N ARG A 50 -11.96 4.38 10.30
CA ARG A 50 -13.27 5.00 10.58
C ARG A 50 -14.39 4.21 9.89
N PRO A 51 -15.62 4.21 10.47
CA PRO A 51 -16.80 3.69 9.79
C PRO A 51 -16.97 4.30 8.39
N VAL A 52 -17.51 3.53 7.44
CA VAL A 52 -17.59 3.93 6.02
C VAL A 52 -18.43 5.18 5.83
N GLU A 53 -19.43 5.38 6.69
CA GLU A 53 -20.33 6.52 6.73
C GLU A 53 -19.59 7.82 7.07
N LYS A 54 -18.50 7.71 7.83
CA LYS A 54 -17.61 8.82 8.23
C LYS A 54 -16.41 9.01 7.29
N GLN A 55 -16.28 8.20 6.24
CA GLN A 55 -15.20 8.34 5.26
C GLN A 55 -15.59 9.28 4.13
N GLY A 56 -14.62 10.01 3.57
CA GLY A 56 -14.80 10.85 2.38
C GLY A 56 -15.20 10.03 1.14
N ARG A 57 -15.86 10.68 0.17
CA ARG A 57 -16.40 10.01 -1.04
C ARG A 57 -15.34 9.27 -1.86
N THR A 58 -14.09 9.72 -1.83
CA THR A 58 -12.95 9.14 -2.56
C THR A 58 -12.03 8.28 -1.69
N GLU A 59 -12.36 8.07 -0.40
CA GLU A 59 -11.63 7.12 0.44
C GLU A 59 -11.95 5.69 0.00
N SER A 60 -10.92 4.83 -0.09
CA SER A 60 -11.00 3.55 -0.81
C SER A 60 -12.15 2.64 -0.36
N ARG A 61 -12.37 2.48 0.97
CA ARG A 61 -13.46 1.59 1.44
C ARG A 61 -14.84 2.13 1.07
N ARG A 62 -15.06 3.44 1.12
CA ARG A 62 -16.33 4.05 0.69
C ARG A 62 -16.49 4.01 -0.81
N LEU A 63 -15.43 4.34 -1.54
CA LEU A 63 -15.43 4.40 -3.00
C LEU A 63 -15.73 3.02 -3.62
N TRP A 64 -15.12 1.96 -3.09
CA TRP A 64 -15.26 0.59 -3.58
C TRP A 64 -16.29 -0.27 -2.82
N LYS A 65 -17.14 0.34 -1.98
CA LYS A 65 -18.03 -0.39 -1.05
C LYS A 65 -18.96 -1.39 -1.75
N HIS A 66 -19.48 -1.03 -2.92
CA HIS A 66 -20.44 -1.85 -3.66
C HIS A 66 -19.75 -3.02 -4.36
N VAL A 67 -18.65 -2.76 -5.07
CA VAL A 67 -17.81 -3.79 -5.69
C VAL A 67 -17.36 -4.82 -4.65
N THR A 68 -16.80 -4.35 -3.53
CA THR A 68 -16.30 -5.24 -2.48
C THR A 68 -17.41 -5.98 -1.73
N LYS A 69 -18.64 -5.44 -1.67
CA LYS A 69 -19.80 -6.17 -1.16
C LYS A 69 -20.18 -7.31 -2.10
N SER A 70 -20.40 -7.03 -3.39
CA SER A 70 -20.81 -8.05 -4.36
C SER A 70 -19.76 -9.16 -4.51
N LEU A 71 -18.45 -8.83 -4.47
CA LEU A 71 -17.38 -9.82 -4.44
C LEU A 71 -17.45 -10.75 -3.22
N LYS A 72 -17.75 -10.20 -2.03
CA LYS A 72 -17.92 -11.02 -0.81
C LYS A 72 -19.16 -11.91 -0.87
N ASP A 73 -20.21 -11.42 -1.52
CA ASP A 73 -21.46 -12.16 -1.73
C ASP A 73 -21.34 -13.17 -2.90
N GLY A 74 -20.18 -13.24 -3.58
CA GLY A 74 -19.94 -14.14 -4.72
C GLY A 74 -20.61 -13.70 -6.03
N ASN A 75 -21.22 -12.51 -6.08
CA ASN A 75 -21.92 -11.98 -7.23
C ASN A 75 -20.96 -11.20 -8.16
N ILE A 76 -20.37 -11.92 -9.11
CA ILE A 76 -19.37 -11.37 -10.04
C ILE A 76 -19.97 -10.38 -11.04
N ASP A 77 -21.19 -10.64 -11.51
CA ASP A 77 -21.86 -9.77 -12.48
C ASP A 77 -22.16 -8.39 -11.87
N GLU A 78 -22.71 -8.37 -10.66
CA GLU A 78 -22.98 -7.12 -9.95
C GLU A 78 -21.68 -6.38 -9.56
N ALA A 79 -20.63 -7.11 -9.17
CA ALA A 79 -19.32 -6.51 -8.91
C ALA A 79 -18.75 -5.82 -10.15
N THR A 80 -18.88 -6.48 -11.31
CA THR A 80 -18.43 -5.96 -12.61
C THR A 80 -19.20 -4.71 -13.01
N GLU A 81 -20.52 -4.71 -12.85
CA GLU A 81 -21.37 -3.56 -13.14
C GLU A 81 -21.04 -2.36 -12.22
N HIS A 82 -20.86 -2.60 -10.92
CA HIS A 82 -20.44 -1.56 -9.99
C HIS A 82 -19.05 -0.99 -10.31
N LYS A 83 -18.11 -1.85 -10.71
CA LYS A 83 -16.77 -1.45 -11.15
C LYS A 83 -16.86 -0.59 -12.41
N HIS A 84 -17.62 -1.04 -13.41
CA HIS A 84 -17.80 -0.34 -14.67
C HIS A 84 -18.36 1.07 -14.45
N ARG A 85 -19.45 1.21 -13.69
CA ARG A 85 -20.04 2.52 -13.36
C ARG A 85 -19.06 3.48 -12.69
N LEU A 86 -18.24 2.96 -11.76
CA LEU A 86 -17.23 3.76 -11.07
C LEU A 86 -16.14 4.25 -12.03
N GLU A 87 -15.63 3.37 -12.88
CA GLU A 87 -14.55 3.68 -13.83
C GLU A 87 -15.02 4.59 -14.98
N GLU A 88 -16.24 4.40 -15.49
CA GLU A 88 -16.85 5.31 -16.47
C GLU A 88 -17.01 6.72 -15.90
N ARG A 89 -17.46 6.84 -14.64
CA ARG A 89 -17.56 8.14 -13.97
C ARG A 89 -16.19 8.81 -13.87
N GLN A 90 -15.14 8.08 -13.50
CA GLN A 90 -13.79 8.63 -13.43
C GLN A 90 -13.24 9.04 -14.81
N ARG A 91 -13.51 8.26 -15.86
CA ARG A 91 -13.18 8.63 -17.25
C ARG A 91 -13.92 9.89 -17.71
N GLY A 92 -15.18 10.06 -17.33
CA GLY A 92 -15.94 11.29 -17.57
C GLY A 92 -15.33 12.50 -16.85
N GLU A 93 -15.02 12.36 -15.56
CA GLU A 93 -14.36 13.40 -14.76
C GLU A 93 -12.97 13.77 -15.35
N GLU A 94 -12.24 12.82 -15.90
CA GLU A 94 -10.97 13.06 -16.59
C GLU A 94 -11.13 13.82 -17.91
N LYS A 95 -12.07 13.41 -18.76
CA LYS A 95 -12.38 14.12 -20.01
C LYS A 95 -12.77 15.57 -19.74
N GLN A 96 -13.60 15.81 -18.71
CA GLN A 96 -13.98 17.16 -18.31
C GLN A 96 -12.77 17.97 -17.84
N ARG A 97 -11.89 17.38 -17.02
CA ARG A 97 -10.66 18.05 -16.57
C ARG A 97 -9.76 18.44 -17.75
N ALA A 98 -9.61 17.57 -18.74
CA ALA A 98 -8.84 17.84 -19.94
C ALA A 98 -9.47 18.97 -20.77
N ALA A 99 -10.80 18.93 -20.99
CA ALA A 99 -11.52 19.99 -21.70
C ALA A 99 -11.41 21.36 -21.01
N ASP A 100 -11.40 21.36 -19.68
CA ASP A 100 -11.23 22.56 -18.85
C ASP A 100 -9.77 23.04 -18.72
N ASN A 101 -8.79 22.33 -19.32
CA ASN A 101 -7.35 22.54 -19.10
C ASN A 101 -6.95 22.53 -17.60
N LYS A 102 -7.64 21.74 -16.77
CA LYS A 102 -7.38 21.60 -15.33
C LYS A 102 -6.60 20.31 -15.06
N PRO A 103 -5.28 20.37 -14.80
CA PRO A 103 -4.52 19.17 -14.47
C PRO A 103 -4.98 18.57 -13.14
N TRP A 104 -4.92 17.23 -13.04
CA TRP A 104 -5.12 16.54 -11.77
C TRP A 104 -3.98 16.89 -10.80
N LYS A 105 -4.34 17.24 -9.56
CA LYS A 105 -3.39 17.54 -8.49
C LYS A 105 -3.61 16.59 -7.32
N PRO A 106 -2.62 15.78 -6.92
CA PRO A 106 -2.74 14.94 -5.73
C PRO A 106 -2.99 15.78 -4.48
N LYS A 107 -3.91 15.32 -3.63
CA LYS A 107 -4.34 16.08 -2.44
C LYS A 107 -3.29 16.16 -1.33
N TYR A 108 -2.48 15.11 -1.18
CA TYR A 108 -1.63 14.92 0.00
C TYR A 108 -0.13 14.90 -0.33
N PHE A 109 0.24 14.92 -1.61
CA PHE A 109 1.63 14.81 -2.05
C PHE A 109 1.96 15.89 -3.08
N SER A 110 3.14 16.48 -2.95
CA SER A 110 3.76 17.36 -3.93
C SER A 110 4.87 16.62 -4.67
N LYS A 111 5.08 16.95 -5.95
CA LYS A 111 6.19 16.41 -6.74
C LYS A 111 7.48 17.16 -6.37
N GLU A 112 8.54 16.45 -6.00
CA GLU A 112 9.86 17.00 -5.72
C GLU A 112 10.90 16.21 -6.55
N GLY A 113 11.42 16.83 -7.61
CA GLY A 113 12.27 16.14 -8.60
C GLY A 113 11.53 14.98 -9.27
N ASP A 114 12.12 13.79 -9.19
CA ASP A 114 11.52 12.53 -9.66
C ASP A 114 10.67 11.83 -8.58
N GLY A 115 10.62 12.39 -7.36
CA GLY A 115 9.93 11.83 -6.22
C GLY A 115 8.61 12.52 -5.86
N TRP A 116 7.93 11.96 -4.86
CA TRP A 116 6.73 12.52 -4.24
C TRP A 116 6.96 12.71 -2.75
N MET A 117 6.63 13.89 -2.26
CA MET A 117 6.79 14.27 -0.86
C MET A 117 5.44 14.55 -0.23
N TYR A 118 5.20 13.98 0.95
CA TYR A 118 4.00 14.25 1.71
C TYR A 118 4.01 15.71 2.16
N ILE A 119 2.88 16.42 1.97
CA ILE A 119 2.81 17.88 2.14
C ILE A 119 3.00 18.32 3.61
N HIS A 120 2.74 17.43 4.58
CA HIS A 120 2.84 17.74 6.03
C HIS A 120 3.65 16.70 6.79
N PRO A 121 4.94 16.50 6.47
CA PRO A 121 5.64 15.35 6.98
C PRO A 121 6.12 15.60 8.43
N LEU A 122 6.02 14.59 9.27
CA LEU A 122 6.16 14.72 10.73
C LEU A 122 7.53 15.23 11.21
N TRP A 123 8.58 15.00 10.43
CA TRP A 123 9.95 15.48 10.64
C TRP A 123 10.19 16.95 10.26
N LYS A 124 9.32 17.57 9.47
CA LYS A 124 9.36 19.02 9.21
C LYS A 124 8.42 19.67 10.21
N SER A 125 8.88 19.82 11.46
CA SER A 125 8.19 20.63 12.46
C SER A 125 8.06 22.06 11.90
N THR A 126 6.83 22.59 11.87
CA THR A 126 6.52 24.00 11.56
C THR A 126 7.26 24.96 12.48
#